data_AF-A0A0F9AEW8-F1
#
_entry.id   AF-A0A0F9AEW8-F1
#
_cell.length_a   1.000
_cell.length_b   1.000
_cell.length_c   1.000
_cell.angle_alpha   90.00
_cell.angle_beta   90.00
_cell.angle_gamma   90.00
#
_symmetry.space_group_name_H-M   'P 1'
#
loop_
_entity.id
_entity.type
_entity.pdbx_description
1 polymer ?
#
loop_
_entity_poly.entity_id
_entity_poly.type
_entity_poly.pdbx_seq_one_letter_code
_entity_poly.pdbx_strand_id
1 'polypeptide(L)'
;GSIFIQDVVLPFRKKPFTPKQQILLLRLSIIFVAVFAFIFSLYFKQTEYVQMYFAITGAIVSGVGVLIFGGLYFKIGTTAGAWVAMTVGWVMAIGRIVIQQITPSLEAVPDRGWVLQAADRLNKVSSQYIWFWIMITCLVSYFLISLLTRRSKPFNMERMLHRGKYDTTTDHAKAKDASKSKSIWVKIMGITDEFTKSDRIIAISTLCWYFLWVMIFAIGTIAMFTIGISDDIWSRFWQVWVWVGAIIGIPITIFFTWGAIRDIKRLFAHLATDRRDVRDDGRVVDHHSVVDEDVE
;
A
#
# COMPACT_ATOMS: atom_id res chain seq x y z
N GLY A 1 -1.68 5.16 -15.11
CA GLY A 1 -2.54 5.90 -16.07
C GLY A 1 -3.63 6.65 -15.34
N SER A 2 -4.69 5.96 -14.91
CA SER A 2 -5.85 6.56 -14.23
C SER A 2 -5.49 7.36 -12.98
N ILE A 3 -4.72 6.79 -12.06
CA ILE A 3 -4.27 7.44 -10.81
C ILE A 3 -3.60 8.79 -11.09
N PHE A 4 -2.73 8.88 -12.09
CA PHE A 4 -2.08 10.15 -12.43
C PHE A 4 -3.10 11.20 -12.90
N ILE A 5 -4.07 10.80 -13.71
CA ILE A 5 -5.09 11.74 -14.20
C ILE A 5 -6.08 12.12 -13.10
N GLN A 6 -6.54 11.16 -12.31
CA GLN A 6 -7.57 11.35 -11.27
C GLN A 6 -7.01 12.02 -10.02
N ASP A 7 -5.81 11.66 -9.58
CA ASP A 7 -5.28 12.10 -8.29
C ASP A 7 -4.31 13.27 -8.42
N VAL A 8 -3.71 13.48 -9.60
CA VAL A 8 -2.74 14.56 -9.83
C VAL A 8 -3.29 15.62 -10.79
N VAL A 9 -3.85 15.24 -11.95
CA VAL A 9 -4.25 16.26 -12.93
C VAL A 9 -5.61 16.88 -12.58
N LEU A 10 -6.58 16.07 -12.19
CA LEU A 10 -7.95 16.51 -11.95
C LEU A 10 -8.11 17.45 -10.73
N PRO A 11 -7.46 17.22 -9.57
CA PRO A 11 -7.61 18.08 -8.40
C PRO A 11 -6.95 19.45 -8.58
N PHE A 12 -5.82 19.51 -9.29
CA PHE A 12 -5.15 20.78 -9.59
C PHE A 12 -5.87 21.59 -10.67
N ARG A 13 -6.76 20.95 -11.43
CA ARG A 13 -7.48 21.57 -12.54
C ARG A 13 -8.88 22.03 -12.11
N LYS A 14 -9.04 23.34 -11.98
CA LYS A 14 -10.31 23.98 -11.60
C LYS A 14 -11.47 23.78 -12.59
N LYS A 15 -11.22 23.42 -13.86
CA LYS A 15 -12.26 23.23 -14.90
C LYS A 15 -12.48 21.76 -15.28
N PRO A 16 -13.73 21.30 -15.44
CA PRO A 16 -14.03 19.90 -15.78
C PRO A 16 -13.46 19.53 -17.15
N PHE A 17 -13.13 18.25 -17.31
CA PHE A 17 -12.76 17.71 -18.61
C PHE A 17 -14.02 17.37 -19.38
N THR A 18 -14.02 17.60 -20.69
CA THR A 18 -15.01 16.94 -21.53
C THR A 18 -14.70 15.44 -21.59
N PRO A 19 -15.70 14.54 -21.70
CA PRO A 19 -15.46 13.09 -21.71
C PRO A 19 -14.44 12.64 -22.76
N LYS A 20 -14.44 13.26 -23.94
CA LYS A 20 -13.46 12.99 -25.01
C LYS A 20 -12.03 13.37 -24.61
N GLN A 21 -11.85 14.51 -23.95
CA GLN A 21 -10.54 14.95 -23.46
C GLN A 21 -10.02 14.06 -22.33
N GLN A 22 -10.90 13.63 -21.42
CA GLN A 22 -10.53 12.74 -20.33
C GLN A 22 -10.04 11.38 -20.85
N ILE A 23 -10.76 10.78 -21.81
CA ILE A 23 -10.34 9.51 -22.43
C ILE A 23 -9.02 9.67 -23.19
N LEU A 24 -8.85 10.76 -23.94
CA LEU A 24 -7.59 11.04 -24.64
C LEU A 24 -6.43 11.15 -23.65
N LEU A 25 -6.62 11.89 -22.55
CA LEU A 25 -5.61 12.11 -21.54
C LEU A 25 -5.24 10.82 -20.79
N LEU A 26 -6.23 9.94 -20.51
CA LEU A 26 -5.99 8.61 -19.96
C LEU A 26 -5.12 7.76 -20.89
N ARG A 27 -5.41 7.75 -22.20
CA ARG A 27 -4.62 7.02 -23.20
C ARG A 27 -3.20 7.57 -23.31
N LEU A 28 -3.06 8.90 -23.36
CA LEU A 28 -1.75 9.56 -23.39
C LEU A 28 -0.94 9.27 -22.12
N SER A 29 -1.58 9.24 -20.94
CA SER A 29 -0.92 8.86 -19.70
C SER A 29 -0.41 7.42 -19.71
N ILE A 30 -1.17 6.48 -20.30
CA ILE A 30 -0.72 5.09 -20.46
C ILE A 30 0.51 5.02 -21.37
N ILE A 31 0.49 5.72 -22.51
CA ILE A 31 1.63 5.79 -23.44
C ILE A 31 2.85 6.42 -22.75
N PHE A 32 2.66 7.52 -22.03
CA PHE A 32 3.73 8.18 -21.29
C PHE A 32 4.38 7.25 -20.27
N VAL A 33 3.58 6.54 -19.47
CA VAL A 33 4.10 5.57 -18.49
C VAL A 33 4.87 4.43 -19.19
N ALA A 34 4.37 3.94 -20.32
CA ALA A 34 5.06 2.91 -21.10
C ALA A 34 6.41 3.39 -21.65
N VAL A 35 6.47 4.60 -22.23
CA VAL A 35 7.70 5.21 -22.73
C VAL A 35 8.68 5.47 -21.58
N PHE A 36 8.21 6.00 -20.46
CA PHE A 36 9.03 6.21 -19.28
C PHE A 36 9.63 4.89 -18.77
N ALA A 37 8.81 3.85 -18.62
CA ALA A 37 9.28 2.54 -18.15
C ALA A 37 10.30 1.93 -19.12
N PHE A 38 10.10 2.08 -20.43
CA PHE A 38 11.04 1.63 -21.45
C PHE A 38 12.39 2.36 -21.34
N ILE A 39 12.37 3.70 -21.30
CA ILE A 39 13.59 4.52 -21.16
C ILE A 39 14.29 4.19 -19.84
N PHE A 40 13.55 4.15 -18.73
CA PHE A 40 14.09 3.80 -17.42
C PHE A 40 14.76 2.42 -17.45
N SER A 41 14.15 1.43 -18.09
CA SER A 41 14.72 0.08 -18.22
C SER A 41 16.00 0.03 -19.05
N LEU A 42 16.26 1.00 -19.95
CA LEU A 42 17.51 1.06 -20.71
C LEU A 42 18.67 1.61 -19.87
N TYR A 43 18.39 2.56 -18.98
CA TYR A 43 19.41 3.22 -18.16
C TYR A 43 19.63 2.56 -16.80
N PHE A 44 18.58 1.97 -16.23
CA PHE A 44 18.63 1.37 -14.90
C PHE A 44 19.39 0.06 -14.93
N LYS A 45 20.58 0.05 -14.31
CA LYS A 45 21.34 -1.18 -14.09
C LYS A 45 20.88 -1.81 -12.79
N GLN A 46 20.47 -3.07 -12.87
CA GLN A 46 20.15 -3.85 -11.70
C GLN A 46 21.43 -4.13 -10.90
N THR A 47 21.62 -3.39 -9.80
CA THR A 47 22.79 -3.48 -8.90
C THR A 47 22.63 -4.55 -7.80
N GLU A 48 21.40 -5.00 -7.55
CA GLU A 48 21.09 -5.97 -6.50
C GLU A 48 20.18 -7.10 -7.01
N TYR A 49 20.10 -8.19 -6.26
CA TYR A 49 19.13 -9.26 -6.52
C TYR A 49 17.70 -8.72 -6.59
N VAL A 50 16.87 -9.36 -7.42
CA VAL A 50 15.50 -8.90 -7.73
C VAL A 50 14.67 -8.64 -6.46
N GLN A 51 14.77 -9.50 -5.45
CA GLN A 51 14.05 -9.34 -4.20
C GLN A 51 14.51 -8.13 -3.38
N MET A 52 15.81 -7.83 -3.37
CA MET A 52 16.38 -6.65 -2.71
C MET A 52 15.97 -5.36 -3.43
N TYR A 53 15.93 -5.40 -4.77
CA TYR A 53 15.39 -4.31 -5.56
C TYR A 53 13.90 -4.04 -5.26
N PHE A 54 13.08 -5.09 -5.13
CA PHE A 54 11.69 -4.93 -4.71
C PHE A 54 11.56 -4.38 -3.27
N ALA A 55 12.46 -4.76 -2.36
CA ALA A 55 12.45 -4.23 -1.00
C ALA A 55 12.73 -2.72 -0.96
N ILE A 56 13.76 -2.24 -1.66
CA ILE A 56 14.08 -0.81 -1.66
C ILE A 56 13.06 0.04 -2.43
N THR A 57 12.51 -0.47 -3.53
CA THR A 57 11.45 0.24 -4.26
C THR A 57 10.14 0.25 -3.46
N GLY A 58 9.82 -0.83 -2.74
CA GLY A 58 8.72 -0.85 -1.77
C GLY A 58 8.93 0.10 -0.59
N ALA A 59 10.19 0.40 -0.22
CA ALA A 59 10.51 1.37 0.82
C ALA A 59 10.04 2.79 0.50
N ILE A 60 9.94 3.16 -0.79
CA ILE A 60 9.51 4.49 -1.24
C ILE A 60 8.12 4.83 -0.69
N VAL A 61 7.23 3.82 -0.64
CA VAL A 61 5.84 3.98 -0.19
C VAL A 61 5.63 3.60 1.28
N SER A 62 6.69 3.28 2.02
CA SER A 62 6.61 2.84 3.41
C SER A 62 5.87 3.81 4.33
N GLY A 63 5.97 5.12 4.06
CA GLY A 63 5.24 6.15 4.79
C GLY A 63 3.72 5.93 4.73
N VAL A 64 3.17 5.54 3.58
CA VAL A 64 1.73 5.35 3.38
C VAL A 64 1.15 4.34 4.35
N GLY A 65 1.86 3.24 4.62
CA GLY A 65 1.41 2.22 5.58
C GLY A 65 1.24 2.78 7.00
N VAL A 66 2.16 3.65 7.42
CA VAL A 66 2.09 4.35 8.72
C VAL A 66 0.91 5.32 8.76
N LEU A 67 0.62 6.01 7.65
CA LEU A 67 -0.51 6.94 7.56
C LEU A 67 -1.86 6.23 7.66
N ILE A 68 -2.02 5.07 7.01
CA ILE A 68 -3.26 4.29 7.07
C ILE A 68 -3.48 3.80 8.50
N PHE A 69 -2.45 3.22 9.12
CA PHE A 69 -2.52 2.73 10.48
C PHE A 69 -2.76 3.86 11.49
N GLY A 70 -1.96 4.94 11.42
CA GLY A 70 -2.07 6.08 12.32
C GLY A 70 -3.35 6.89 12.12
N GLY A 71 -3.79 7.07 10.88
CA GLY A 71 -4.97 7.87 10.53
C GLY A 71 -6.31 7.19 10.85
N LEU A 72 -6.40 5.87 10.70
CA LEU A 72 -7.66 5.13 10.94
C LEU A 72 -7.77 4.61 12.38
N TYR A 73 -6.66 4.26 13.03
CA TYR A 73 -6.69 3.60 14.34
C TYR A 73 -6.26 4.51 15.50
N PHE A 74 -5.48 5.57 15.25
CA PHE A 74 -4.98 6.46 16.31
C PHE A 74 -5.62 7.86 16.25
N LYS A 75 -6.15 8.31 17.39
CA LYS A 75 -6.71 9.67 17.55
C LYS A 75 -5.65 10.79 17.57
N ILE A 76 -4.37 10.44 17.46
CA ILE A 76 -3.21 11.34 17.59
C ILE A 76 -2.69 11.78 16.23
N GLY A 77 -3.10 11.14 15.13
CA GLY A 77 -2.59 11.42 13.80
C GLY A 77 -2.77 12.87 13.38
N THR A 78 -1.71 13.48 12.84
CA THR A 78 -1.72 14.86 12.31
C THR A 78 -1.33 14.89 10.83
N THR A 79 -1.79 15.90 10.10
CA THR A 79 -1.40 16.14 8.71
C THR A 79 0.10 16.41 8.57
N ALA A 80 0.70 17.14 9.53
CA ALA A 80 2.14 17.38 9.56
C ALA A 80 2.95 16.09 9.71
N GLY A 81 2.56 15.21 10.64
CA GLY A 81 3.21 13.92 10.82
C GLY A 81 3.09 13.00 9.60
N ALA A 82 1.93 13.04 8.93
CA ALA A 82 1.71 12.35 7.66
C ALA A 82 2.68 12.81 6.56
N TRP A 83 2.81 14.14 6.34
CA TRP A 83 3.74 14.69 5.35
C TRP A 83 5.20 14.36 5.65
N VAL A 84 5.62 14.44 6.91
CA VAL A 84 6.99 14.11 7.31
C VAL A 84 7.27 12.63 7.06
N ALA A 85 6.41 11.73 7.51
CA ALA A 85 6.62 10.29 7.35
C ALA A 85 6.64 9.87 5.87
N MET A 86 5.77 10.43 5.02
CA MET A 86 5.82 10.21 3.58
C MET A 86 7.15 10.71 2.99
N THR A 87 7.59 11.91 3.38
CA THR A 87 8.79 12.53 2.84
C THR A 87 10.05 11.76 3.21
N VAL A 88 10.18 11.38 4.48
CA VAL A 88 11.30 10.58 4.98
C VAL A 88 11.42 9.25 4.22
N GLY A 89 10.29 8.56 4.00
CA GLY A 89 10.28 7.27 3.31
C GLY A 89 10.85 7.33 1.89
N TRP A 90 10.32 8.23 1.06
CA TRP A 90 10.77 8.33 -0.33
C TRP A 90 12.18 8.95 -0.44
N VAL A 91 12.54 9.94 0.39
CA VAL A 91 13.87 10.55 0.35
C VAL A 91 14.96 9.53 0.71
N MET A 92 14.76 8.73 1.76
CA MET A 92 15.74 7.72 2.16
C MET A 92 15.86 6.60 1.10
N ALA A 93 14.74 6.14 0.56
CA ALA A 93 14.72 5.07 -0.44
C ALA A 93 15.33 5.51 -1.79
N ILE A 94 14.93 6.68 -2.30
CA ILE A 94 15.49 7.22 -3.55
C ILE A 94 16.96 7.61 -3.34
N GLY A 95 17.31 8.23 -2.21
CA GLY A 95 18.70 8.53 -1.88
C GLY A 95 19.58 7.29 -1.89
N ARG A 96 19.11 6.17 -1.34
CA ARG A 96 19.79 4.88 -1.41
C ARG A 96 19.99 4.40 -2.85
N ILE A 97 18.95 4.43 -3.68
CA ILE A 97 19.02 4.01 -5.09
C ILE A 97 20.02 4.88 -5.87
N VAL A 98 19.96 6.20 -5.68
CA VAL A 98 20.88 7.14 -6.34
C VAL A 98 22.33 6.87 -5.94
N ILE A 99 22.59 6.64 -4.65
CA ILE A 99 23.93 6.27 -4.17
C ILE A 99 24.41 4.97 -4.83
N GLN A 100 23.57 3.92 -4.91
CA GLN A 100 23.95 2.66 -5.57
C GLN A 100 24.29 2.83 -7.05
N GLN A 101 23.58 3.71 -7.75
CA GLN A 101 23.80 3.93 -9.18
C GLN A 101 25.05 4.77 -9.47
N ILE A 102 25.40 5.70 -8.57
CA ILE A 102 26.54 6.61 -8.74
C ILE A 102 27.84 6.01 -8.20
N THR A 103 27.83 5.26 -7.10
CA THR A 103 29.09 4.78 -6.49
C THR A 103 29.99 3.98 -7.45
N PRO A 104 29.48 3.09 -8.32
CA PRO A 104 30.33 2.36 -9.28
C PRO A 104 31.10 3.28 -10.24
N SER A 105 30.54 4.44 -10.61
CA SER A 105 31.23 5.38 -11.50
C SER A 105 32.29 6.23 -10.77
N LEU A 106 32.26 6.25 -9.44
CA LEU A 106 33.19 6.99 -8.59
C LEU A 106 34.30 6.10 -7.99
N GLU A 107 34.37 4.82 -8.35
CA GLU A 107 35.41 3.90 -7.86
C GLU A 107 36.83 4.29 -8.27
N ALA A 108 36.97 5.05 -9.37
CA ALA A 108 38.26 5.51 -9.90
C ALA A 108 38.86 6.70 -9.13
N VAL A 109 38.16 7.27 -8.15
CA VAL A 109 38.65 8.41 -7.37
C VAL A 109 39.64 7.93 -6.28
N PRO A 110 40.92 8.35 -6.32
CA PRO A 110 41.96 7.85 -5.40
C PRO A 110 41.73 8.28 -3.94
N ASP A 111 41.36 9.54 -3.72
CA ASP A 111 41.07 10.09 -2.39
C ASP A 111 39.58 9.98 -2.07
N ARG A 112 39.21 8.84 -1.48
CA ARG A 112 37.86 8.64 -0.94
C ARG A 112 37.68 9.46 0.33
N GLY A 113 37.21 10.71 0.20
CA GLY A 113 36.78 11.53 1.33
C GLY A 113 35.67 10.87 2.16
N TRP A 114 35.34 11.44 3.33
CA TRP A 114 34.38 10.84 4.28
C TRP A 114 33.00 10.52 3.68
N VAL A 115 32.53 11.32 2.72
CA VAL A 115 31.25 11.12 2.02
C VAL A 115 31.27 9.85 1.17
N LEU A 116 32.34 9.63 0.40
CA LEU A 116 32.47 8.43 -0.44
C LEU A 116 32.61 7.17 0.42
N GLN A 117 33.35 7.25 1.53
CA GLN A 117 33.45 6.15 2.47
C GLN A 117 32.10 5.81 3.13
N ALA A 118 31.29 6.83 3.45
CA ALA A 118 29.93 6.61 3.96
C ALA A 118 29.02 5.96 2.91
N ALA A 119 29.11 6.38 1.65
CA ALA A 119 28.39 5.78 0.54
C ALA A 119 28.79 4.31 0.32
N ASP A 120 30.09 3.98 0.37
CA ASP A 120 30.60 2.61 0.26
C ASP A 120 30.09 1.73 1.41
N ARG A 121 30.07 2.25 2.64
CA ARG A 121 29.49 1.53 3.79
C ARG A 121 28.00 1.27 3.60
N LEU A 122 27.26 2.26 3.12
CA LEU A 122 25.82 2.11 2.85
C LEU A 122 25.58 1.07 1.73
N ASN A 123 26.44 1.03 0.71
CA ASN A 123 26.37 0.04 -0.37
C ASN A 123 26.56 -1.40 0.09
N LYS A 124 27.40 -1.64 1.10
CA LYS A 124 27.62 -2.97 1.67
C LYS A 124 26.41 -3.52 2.44
N VAL A 125 25.49 -2.65 2.85
CA VAL A 125 24.28 -3.07 3.58
C VAL A 125 23.22 -3.54 2.59
N SER A 126 22.67 -4.73 2.83
CA SER A 126 21.56 -5.29 2.04
C SER A 126 20.33 -4.39 2.12
N SER A 127 19.69 -4.15 0.97
CA SER A 127 18.47 -3.35 0.88
C SER A 127 17.31 -3.84 1.73
N GLN A 128 17.30 -5.12 2.14
CA GLN A 128 16.31 -5.64 3.08
C GLN A 128 16.41 -4.99 4.46
N TYR A 129 17.64 -4.81 4.97
CA TYR A 129 17.86 -4.14 6.25
C TYR A 129 17.53 -2.65 6.16
N ILE A 130 17.87 -2.02 5.04
CA ILE A 130 17.57 -0.60 4.81
C ILE A 130 16.07 -0.38 4.76
N TRP A 131 15.32 -1.24 4.07
CA TRP A 131 13.87 -1.20 4.06
C TRP A 131 13.26 -1.24 5.47
N PHE A 132 13.74 -2.16 6.32
CA PHE A 132 13.33 -2.25 7.72
C PHE A 132 13.59 -0.95 8.50
N TRP A 133 14.79 -0.38 8.38
CA TRP A 133 15.13 0.87 9.07
C TRP A 133 14.36 2.08 8.55
N ILE A 134 14.08 2.15 7.25
CA ILE A 134 13.22 3.17 6.66
C ILE A 134 11.81 3.08 7.27
N MET A 135 11.24 1.87 7.35
CA MET A 135 9.92 1.68 7.96
C MET A 135 9.87 2.15 9.42
N ILE A 136 10.90 1.82 10.22
CA ILE A 136 11.01 2.32 11.60
C ILE A 136 11.11 3.84 11.62
N THR A 137 11.93 4.43 10.76
CA THR A 137 12.13 5.88 10.72
C THR A 137 10.84 6.60 10.32
N CYS A 138 10.09 6.08 9.36
CA CYS A 138 8.75 6.57 8.99
C CYS A 138 7.77 6.48 10.18
N LEU A 139 7.76 5.35 10.90
CA LEU A 139 6.91 5.15 12.07
C LEU A 139 7.24 6.15 13.19
N VAL A 140 8.52 6.23 13.55
CA VAL A 140 9.00 7.11 14.63
C VAL A 140 8.77 8.58 14.27
N SER A 141 9.12 9.00 13.05
CA SER A 141 8.90 10.38 12.60
C SER A 141 7.42 10.76 12.59
N TYR A 142 6.52 9.86 12.14
CA TYR A 142 5.09 10.08 12.21
C TYR A 142 4.60 10.33 13.64
N PHE A 143 4.97 9.46 14.58
CA PHE A 143 4.52 9.56 15.97
C PHE A 143 5.12 10.77 16.68
N LEU A 144 6.43 11.04 16.51
CA LEU A 144 7.08 12.19 17.10
C LEU A 144 6.44 13.50 16.64
N ILE A 145 6.30 13.70 15.33
CA ILE A 145 5.72 14.94 14.79
C ILE A 145 4.24 15.04 15.12
N SER A 146 3.51 13.92 15.12
CA SER A 146 2.09 13.93 15.48
C SER A 146 1.85 14.23 16.95
N LEU A 147 2.75 13.82 17.85
CA LEU A 147 2.70 14.18 19.26
C LEU A 147 3.07 15.66 19.48
N LEU A 148 4.10 16.15 18.79
CA LEU A 148 4.56 17.55 18.90
C LEU A 148 3.57 18.56 18.29
N THR A 149 2.89 18.18 17.20
CA THR A 149 1.97 19.06 16.46
C THR A 149 0.50 18.84 16.88
N ARG A 150 0.27 18.06 17.93
CA ARG A 150 -1.09 17.68 18.34
C ARG A 150 -1.90 18.90 18.73
N ARG A 151 -3.04 19.10 18.05
CA ARG A 151 -4.04 20.10 18.46
C ARG A 151 -4.78 19.64 19.72
N SER A 152 -5.14 20.60 20.57
CA SER A 152 -5.75 20.38 21.90
C SER A 152 -7.10 19.64 21.86
N LYS A 153 -7.86 19.74 20.76
CA LYS A 153 -9.10 18.98 20.56
C LYS A 153 -8.89 17.84 19.56
N PRO A 154 -9.11 16.57 19.93
CA PRO A 154 -9.03 15.46 19.00
C PRO A 154 -10.16 15.55 17.96
N PHE A 155 -9.82 15.35 16.69
CA PHE A 155 -10.80 15.27 15.62
C PHE A 155 -11.70 14.03 15.84
N ASN A 156 -13.01 14.21 15.68
CA ASN A 156 -13.97 13.14 15.97
C ASN A 156 -14.03 12.13 14.80
N MET A 157 -13.09 11.18 14.82
CA MET A 157 -12.99 10.11 13.83
C MET A 157 -14.26 9.26 13.72
N GLU A 158 -14.95 9.04 14.84
CA GLU A 158 -16.19 8.26 14.86
C GLU A 158 -17.30 8.95 14.06
N ARG A 159 -17.34 10.29 14.06
CA ARG A 159 -18.26 11.05 13.22
C ARG A 159 -17.90 10.99 11.74
N MET A 160 -16.61 11.11 11.40
CA MET A 160 -16.15 11.05 9.99
C MET A 160 -16.36 9.67 9.37
N LEU A 161 -16.12 8.60 10.14
CA LEU A 161 -16.27 7.23 9.68
C LEU A 161 -17.69 6.67 9.91
N HIS A 162 -18.66 7.52 10.28
CA HIS A 162 -20.03 7.12 10.62
C HIS A 162 -20.09 5.88 11.54
N ARG A 163 -19.22 5.85 12.55
CA ARG A 163 -19.08 4.71 13.46
C ARG A 163 -19.70 5.04 14.82
N GLY A 164 -20.21 4.01 15.51
CA GLY A 164 -20.59 4.11 16.91
C GLY A 164 -21.91 4.86 17.12
N LYS A 165 -21.85 6.09 17.63
CA LYS A 165 -23.03 6.95 17.87
C LYS A 165 -23.47 7.72 16.61
N TYR A 166 -22.61 7.81 15.60
CA TYR A 166 -22.83 8.57 14.36
C TYR A 166 -23.14 7.67 13.16
N ASP A 167 -23.52 6.42 13.40
CA ASP A 167 -23.91 5.48 12.36
C ASP A 167 -25.27 5.88 11.79
N THR A 168 -25.26 6.40 10.57
CA THR A 168 -26.44 6.87 9.83
C THR A 168 -27.13 5.73 9.08
N THR A 169 -26.41 4.64 8.84
CA THR A 169 -26.90 3.41 8.23
C THR A 169 -27.32 2.46 9.33
N THR A 170 -28.59 2.02 9.39
CA THR A 170 -29.04 0.98 10.34
C THR A 170 -28.33 -0.38 10.19
N ASP A 171 -27.34 -0.48 9.31
CA ASP A 171 -26.57 -1.69 9.02
C ASP A 171 -25.74 -2.17 10.22
N HIS A 172 -25.03 -1.29 10.95
CA HIS A 172 -24.26 -1.74 12.12
C HIS A 172 -25.07 -1.84 13.43
N ALA A 173 -26.28 -1.30 13.47
CA ALA A 173 -27.20 -1.45 14.60
C ALA A 173 -27.66 -2.92 14.75
N LYS A 174 -27.97 -3.60 13.64
CA LYS A 174 -28.32 -5.03 13.63
C LYS A 174 -27.13 -5.92 14.02
N ALA A 175 -25.91 -5.55 13.60
CA ALA A 175 -24.68 -6.26 13.97
C ALA A 175 -24.36 -6.15 15.49
N LYS A 176 -24.70 -5.03 16.14
CA LYS A 176 -24.49 -4.84 17.59
C LYS A 176 -25.32 -5.78 18.46
N ASP A 177 -26.58 -6.05 18.08
CA ASP A 177 -27.45 -6.92 18.87
C ASP A 177 -27.12 -8.41 18.69
N ALA A 178 -26.67 -8.83 17.50
CA ALA A 178 -26.17 -10.19 17.27
C ALA A 178 -24.78 -10.45 17.92
N SER A 179 -23.98 -9.39 18.14
CA SER A 179 -22.61 -9.46 18.67
C SER A 179 -22.52 -9.57 20.21
N LYS A 180 -23.58 -9.22 20.96
CA LYS A 180 -23.57 -9.26 22.44
C LYS A 180 -23.23 -10.66 23.02
N SER A 181 -23.55 -11.74 22.30
CA SER A 181 -23.38 -13.13 22.76
C SER A 181 -22.04 -13.80 22.36
N LYS A 182 -21.18 -13.15 21.57
CA LYS A 182 -19.99 -13.82 21.00
C LYS A 182 -18.69 -13.57 21.77
N SER A 183 -17.84 -14.61 21.78
CA SER A 183 -16.49 -14.64 22.37
C SER A 183 -15.63 -13.46 21.88
N ILE A 184 -14.79 -12.93 22.78
CA ILE A 184 -13.88 -11.79 22.55
C ILE A 184 -13.03 -11.98 21.29
N TRP A 185 -12.62 -13.22 21.00
CA TRP A 185 -11.84 -13.56 19.81
C TRP A 185 -12.60 -13.31 18.50
N VAL A 186 -13.90 -13.60 18.44
CA VAL A 186 -14.73 -13.36 17.24
C VAL A 186 -14.92 -11.85 17.02
N LYS A 187 -14.98 -11.06 18.10
CA LYS A 187 -15.05 -9.60 18.04
C LYS A 187 -13.75 -8.96 17.56
N ILE A 188 -12.60 -9.46 18.03
CA ILE A 188 -11.27 -9.00 17.60
C ILE A 188 -11.02 -9.33 16.11
N MET A 189 -11.50 -10.49 15.67
CA MET A 189 -11.35 -10.96 14.28
C MET A 189 -12.25 -10.21 13.28
N GLY A 190 -13.23 -9.42 13.76
CA GLY A 190 -14.13 -8.66 12.89
C GLY A 190 -15.07 -9.51 12.03
N ILE A 191 -15.21 -10.81 12.31
CA ILE A 191 -16.10 -11.71 11.56
C ILE A 191 -17.53 -11.45 12.05
N THR A 192 -18.25 -10.60 11.32
CA THR A 192 -19.65 -10.26 11.61
C THR A 192 -20.61 -11.31 11.07
N ASP A 193 -21.87 -11.22 11.44
CA ASP A 193 -22.94 -12.09 10.92
C ASP A 193 -23.28 -11.86 9.45
N GLU A 194 -22.74 -10.80 8.85
CA GLU A 194 -22.88 -10.48 7.43
C GLU A 194 -22.03 -11.40 6.54
N PHE A 195 -21.04 -12.09 7.10
CA PHE A 195 -20.21 -13.03 6.35
C PHE A 195 -21.01 -14.27 5.97
N THR A 196 -21.06 -14.55 4.66
CA THR A 196 -21.55 -15.85 4.20
C THR A 196 -20.66 -16.97 4.72
N LYS A 197 -21.16 -18.22 4.69
CA LYS A 197 -20.36 -19.39 5.13
C LYS A 197 -19.04 -19.51 4.34
N SER A 198 -19.05 -19.19 3.05
CA SER A 198 -17.85 -19.17 2.20
C SER A 198 -16.89 -18.05 2.61
N ASP A 199 -17.42 -16.85 2.82
CA ASP A 199 -16.59 -15.68 3.18
C ASP A 199 -15.92 -15.87 4.54
N ARG A 200 -16.61 -16.52 5.48
CA ARG A 200 -16.06 -16.87 6.78
C ARG A 200 -14.88 -17.83 6.67
N ILE A 201 -14.98 -18.85 5.81
CA ILE A 201 -13.87 -19.78 5.56
C ILE A 201 -12.69 -19.01 4.98
N ILE A 202 -12.90 -18.19 3.96
CA ILE A 202 -11.84 -17.38 3.34
C ILE A 202 -11.18 -16.46 4.38
N ALA A 203 -11.96 -15.78 5.21
CA ALA A 203 -11.45 -14.88 6.24
C ALA A 203 -10.60 -15.62 7.28
N ILE A 204 -11.09 -16.75 7.79
CA ILE A 204 -10.37 -17.57 8.78
C ILE A 204 -9.11 -18.17 8.15
N SER A 205 -9.21 -18.75 6.95
CA SER A 205 -8.06 -19.32 6.23
C SER A 205 -6.97 -18.27 5.98
N THR A 206 -7.35 -17.06 5.58
CA THR A 206 -6.42 -15.94 5.37
C THR A 206 -5.74 -15.53 6.66
N LEU A 207 -6.47 -15.48 7.76
CA LEU A 207 -5.91 -15.14 9.06
C LEU A 207 -4.97 -16.23 9.58
N CYS A 208 -5.39 -17.50 9.54
CA CYS A 208 -4.55 -18.63 9.90
C CYS A 208 -3.25 -18.66 9.08
N TRP A 209 -3.33 -18.31 7.78
CA TRP A 209 -2.17 -18.18 6.92
C TRP A 209 -1.17 -17.14 7.43
N TYR A 210 -1.62 -15.93 7.76
CA TYR A 210 -0.75 -14.90 8.32
C TYR A 210 -0.14 -15.31 9.66
N PHE A 211 -0.95 -15.86 10.58
CA PHE A 211 -0.44 -16.34 11.86
C PHE A 211 0.58 -17.47 11.72
N LEU A 212 0.35 -18.41 10.80
CA LEU A 212 1.28 -19.49 10.50
C LEU A 212 2.63 -18.93 10.06
N TRP A 213 2.67 -17.98 9.12
CA TRP A 213 3.92 -17.37 8.68
C TRP A 213 4.62 -16.54 9.76
N VAL A 214 3.86 -15.82 10.59
CA VAL A 214 4.41 -15.10 11.76
C VAL A 214 5.04 -16.09 12.75
N MET A 215 4.38 -17.23 13.03
CA MET A 215 4.94 -18.26 13.90
C MET A 215 6.19 -18.90 13.31
N ILE A 216 6.17 -19.28 12.02
CA ILE A 216 7.34 -19.83 11.33
C ILE A 216 8.51 -18.85 11.39
N PHE A 217 8.25 -17.55 11.15
CA PHE A 217 9.27 -16.52 11.22
C PHE A 217 9.80 -16.32 12.66
N ALA A 218 8.93 -16.29 13.66
CA ALA A 218 9.32 -16.15 15.06
C ALA A 218 10.17 -17.35 15.53
N ILE A 219 9.74 -18.58 15.22
CA ILE A 219 10.48 -19.81 15.53
C ILE A 219 11.83 -19.82 14.79
N GLY A 220 11.83 -19.47 13.50
CA GLY A 220 13.06 -19.38 12.70
C GLY A 220 14.04 -18.36 13.25
N THR A 221 13.54 -17.22 13.74
CA THR A 221 14.37 -16.18 14.38
C THR A 221 14.98 -16.70 15.68
N ILE A 222 14.19 -17.35 16.54
CA ILE A 222 14.69 -17.95 17.78
C ILE A 222 15.72 -19.04 17.49
N ALA A 223 15.44 -19.93 16.53
CA ALA A 223 16.35 -20.99 16.11
C ALA A 223 17.68 -20.43 15.57
N MET A 224 17.62 -19.34 14.80
CA MET A 224 18.81 -18.65 14.28
C MET A 224 19.71 -18.13 15.40
N PHE A 225 19.14 -17.52 16.45
CA PHE A 225 19.93 -16.98 17.57
C PHE A 225 20.39 -18.02 18.59
N THR A 226 19.77 -19.21 18.63
CA THR A 226 20.08 -20.25 19.62
C THR A 226 20.98 -21.35 19.08
N ILE A 227 20.65 -21.87 17.91
CA ILE A 227 21.28 -23.07 17.32
C ILE A 227 22.12 -22.69 16.09
N GLY A 228 21.77 -21.58 15.43
CA GLY A 228 22.30 -21.23 14.12
C GLY A 228 21.66 -22.08 13.03
N ILE A 229 21.27 -21.45 11.93
CA ILE A 229 20.68 -22.16 10.78
C ILE A 229 21.76 -22.30 9.71
N SER A 230 21.97 -23.53 9.23
CA SER A 230 22.90 -23.78 8.14
C SER A 230 22.34 -23.28 6.81
N ASP A 231 23.23 -22.93 5.87
CA ASP A 231 22.85 -22.43 4.54
C ASP A 231 21.99 -23.43 3.76
N ASP A 232 22.17 -24.74 3.95
CA ASP A 232 21.34 -25.78 3.32
C ASP A 232 19.89 -25.74 3.82
N ILE A 233 19.69 -25.64 5.14
CA ILE A 233 18.34 -25.53 5.72
C ILE A 233 17.67 -24.24 5.26
N TRP A 234 18.42 -23.13 5.26
CA TRP A 234 17.92 -21.84 4.79
C TRP A 234 17.52 -21.88 3.31
N SER A 235 18.34 -22.47 2.46
CA SER A 235 18.06 -22.64 1.03
C SER A 235 16.81 -23.50 0.79
N ARG A 236 16.70 -24.65 1.49
CA ARG A 236 15.52 -25.53 1.40
C ARG A 236 14.25 -24.82 1.86
N PHE A 237 14.33 -23.99 2.91
CA PHE A 237 13.20 -23.18 3.36
C PHE A 237 12.68 -22.27 2.24
N TRP A 238 13.56 -21.51 1.59
CA TRP A 238 13.17 -20.64 0.47
C TRP A 238 12.64 -21.43 -0.73
N GLN A 239 13.23 -22.60 -1.02
CA GLN A 239 12.73 -23.47 -2.06
C GLN A 239 11.28 -23.91 -1.79
N VAL A 240 10.99 -24.36 -0.57
CA VAL A 240 9.62 -24.73 -0.14
C VAL A 240 8.69 -23.52 -0.22
N TRP A 241 9.13 -22.34 0.24
CA TRP A 241 8.35 -21.11 0.18
C TRP A 241 7.93 -20.76 -1.27
N VAL A 242 8.86 -20.86 -2.22
CA VAL A 242 8.58 -20.64 -3.65
C VAL A 242 7.59 -21.68 -4.19
N TRP A 243 7.77 -22.96 -3.86
CA TRP A 243 6.84 -24.02 -4.30
C TRP A 243 5.43 -23.83 -3.76
N VAL A 244 5.30 -23.50 -2.48
CA VAL A 244 4.00 -23.22 -1.86
C VAL A 244 3.34 -22.03 -2.57
N GLY A 245 4.09 -20.97 -2.85
CA GLY A 245 3.61 -19.82 -3.61
C GLY A 245 3.15 -20.18 -5.03
N ALA A 246 3.90 -21.03 -5.74
CA ALA A 246 3.54 -21.48 -7.08
C ALA A 246 2.29 -22.38 -7.09
N ILE A 247 2.21 -23.36 -6.19
CA ILE A 247 1.09 -24.31 -6.10
C ILE A 247 -0.22 -23.58 -5.77
N ILE A 248 -0.18 -22.60 -4.87
CA ILE A 248 -1.36 -21.81 -4.51
C ILE A 248 -1.65 -20.73 -5.56
N GLY A 249 -0.60 -20.09 -6.09
CA GLY A 249 -0.71 -18.99 -7.03
C GLY A 249 -1.30 -19.38 -8.39
N ILE A 250 -1.00 -20.58 -8.89
CA ILE A 250 -1.51 -21.03 -10.20
C ILE A 250 -3.05 -21.15 -10.22
N PRO A 251 -3.70 -21.92 -9.32
CA PRO A 251 -5.16 -22.01 -9.27
C PRO A 251 -5.83 -20.66 -9.01
N ILE A 252 -5.26 -19.84 -8.12
CA ILE A 252 -5.77 -18.50 -7.81
C ILE A 252 -5.70 -17.61 -9.05
N THR A 253 -4.61 -17.65 -9.81
CA THR A 253 -4.46 -16.89 -11.05
C THR A 253 -5.49 -17.31 -12.08
N ILE A 254 -5.73 -18.62 -12.25
CA ILE A 254 -6.75 -19.14 -13.17
C ILE A 254 -8.15 -18.64 -12.74
N PHE A 255 -8.47 -18.77 -11.46
CA PHE A 255 -9.75 -18.35 -10.89
C PHE A 255 -9.99 -16.84 -11.09
N PHE A 256 -9.02 -16.00 -10.72
CA PHE A 256 -9.14 -14.55 -10.88
C PHE A 256 -9.15 -14.12 -12.35
N THR A 257 -8.37 -14.77 -13.21
CA THR A 257 -8.37 -14.45 -14.65
C THR A 257 -9.73 -14.74 -15.26
N TRP A 258 -10.31 -15.91 -14.96
CA TRP A 258 -11.64 -16.27 -15.42
C TRP A 258 -12.72 -15.34 -14.85
N GLY A 259 -12.67 -15.06 -13.54
CA GLY A 259 -13.58 -14.15 -12.86
C GLY A 259 -13.52 -12.74 -13.44
N ALA A 260 -12.32 -12.19 -13.62
CA ALA A 260 -12.10 -10.87 -14.20
C ALA A 260 -12.63 -10.77 -15.62
N ILE A 261 -12.38 -11.77 -16.49
CA ILE A 261 -12.91 -11.77 -17.85
C ILE A 261 -14.44 -11.77 -17.83
N ARG A 262 -15.05 -12.61 -16.99
CA ARG A 262 -16.52 -12.70 -16.87
C ARG A 262 -17.12 -11.38 -16.38
N ASP A 263 -16.52 -10.78 -15.36
CA ASP A 263 -17.05 -9.58 -14.73
C ASP A 263 -16.83 -8.35 -15.62
N ILE A 264 -15.73 -8.27 -16.38
CA ILE A 264 -15.54 -7.27 -17.43
C ILE A 264 -16.64 -7.38 -18.49
N LYS A 265 -16.97 -8.60 -18.94
CA LYS A 265 -18.07 -8.80 -19.92
C LYS A 265 -19.41 -8.32 -19.36
N ARG A 266 -19.71 -8.63 -18.09
CA ARG A 266 -20.93 -8.15 -17.40
C ARG A 266 -20.94 -6.63 -17.26
N LEU A 267 -19.81 -6.04 -16.89
CA LEU A 267 -19.66 -4.58 -16.79
C LEU A 267 -19.97 -3.91 -18.14
N PHE A 268 -19.40 -4.40 -19.24
CA PHE A 268 -19.71 -3.85 -20.57
C PHE A 268 -21.18 -4.03 -20.97
N ALA A 269 -21.79 -5.16 -20.60
CA ALA A 269 -23.22 -5.38 -20.84
C ALA A 269 -24.09 -4.38 -20.05
N HIS A 270 -23.77 -4.11 -18.78
CA HIS A 270 -24.49 -3.12 -17.98
C HIS A 270 -24.27 -1.69 -18.48
N LEU A 271 -23.02 -1.33 -18.80
CA LEU A 271 -22.68 -0.01 -19.36
C LEU A 271 -23.32 0.27 -20.73
N ALA A 272 -23.72 -0.78 -21.46
CA ALA A 272 -24.46 -0.63 -22.70
C ALA A 272 -25.92 -0.20 -22.47
N THR A 273 -26.49 -0.54 -21.31
CA THR A 273 -27.88 -0.23 -20.94
C THR A 273 -28.01 0.99 -20.03
N ASP A 274 -26.92 1.45 -19.43
CA ASP A 274 -26.95 2.47 -18.39
C ASP A 274 -27.06 3.91 -18.95
N ARG A 275 -27.80 4.79 -18.24
CA ARG A 275 -27.94 6.20 -18.64
C ARG A 275 -26.70 6.97 -18.17
N ARG A 276 -26.01 7.62 -19.11
CA ARG A 276 -24.81 8.44 -18.81
C ARG A 276 -25.22 9.81 -18.32
N ASP A 277 -24.94 10.14 -17.05
CA ASP A 277 -24.94 11.52 -16.57
C ASP A 277 -23.55 12.13 -16.83
N VAL A 278 -23.52 13.27 -17.52
CA VAL A 278 -22.28 13.98 -17.89
C VAL A 278 -21.70 14.73 -16.68
N ARG A 279 -22.50 14.93 -15.63
CA ARG A 279 -22.12 15.60 -14.38
C ARG A 279 -21.39 14.69 -13.40
N ASP A 280 -21.46 13.37 -13.60
CA ASP A 280 -20.71 12.39 -12.83
C ASP A 280 -19.23 12.36 -13.30
N ASP A 281 -18.50 13.42 -12.99
CA ASP A 281 -17.08 13.59 -13.32
C ASP A 281 -16.15 13.33 -12.11
N GLY A 282 -16.72 12.83 -11.00
CA GLY A 282 -16.03 12.49 -9.76
C GLY A 282 -15.62 13.70 -8.90
N ARG A 283 -16.09 14.91 -9.22
CA ARG A 283 -15.83 16.12 -8.41
C ARG A 283 -16.85 16.28 -7.29
N VAL A 284 -16.38 16.83 -6.18
CA VAL A 284 -17.20 17.25 -5.05
C VAL A 284 -17.09 18.78 -4.97
N VAL A 285 -18.21 19.48 -5.11
CA VAL A 285 -18.33 20.93 -4.94
C VAL A 285 -19.06 21.17 -3.62
N ASP A 286 -18.52 22.03 -2.76
CA ASP A 286 -19.15 22.38 -1.48
C ASP A 286 -19.58 21.18 -0.60
N HIS A 287 -18.77 20.11 -0.59
CA HIS A 287 -19.00 18.86 0.17
C HIS A 287 -20.15 17.98 -0.33
N HIS A 288 -20.70 18.26 -1.52
CA HIS A 288 -21.68 17.43 -2.20
C HIS A 288 -21.15 16.96 -3.56
N SER A 289 -21.57 15.78 -4.00
CA SER A 289 -21.28 15.34 -5.36
C SER A 289 -21.99 16.28 -6.33
N VAL A 290 -21.37 16.64 -7.46
CA VAL A 290 -22.01 17.48 -8.49
C VAL A 290 -23.27 16.80 -9.08
N VAL A 291 -23.41 15.49 -8.85
CA VAL A 291 -24.61 14.70 -9.20
C VAL A 291 -25.79 14.99 -8.26
N ASP A 292 -25.51 15.41 -7.02
CA ASP A 292 -26.51 15.72 -5.98
C ASP A 292 -26.97 17.19 -6.01
N GLU A 293 -26.37 18.03 -6.87
CA GLU A 293 -26.89 19.37 -7.16
C GLU A 293 -28.15 19.25 -8.03
N ASP A 294 -29.31 19.45 -7.39
CA ASP A 294 -30.58 19.60 -8.08
C ASP A 294 -30.51 20.81 -9.03
N VAL A 295 -30.98 20.58 -10.26
CA VAL A 295 -31.06 21.60 -11.30
C VAL A 295 -32.22 22.54 -10.96
N GLU A 296 -31.93 23.77 -10.55
CA GLU A 296 -32.84 24.90 -10.77
C GLU A 296 -32.84 25.33 -12.25
#